data_AF-A0A2S7SQD1-F1
#
_entry.id   AF-A0A2S7SQD1-F1
#
_cell.length_a   1.000
_cell.length_b   1.000
_cell.length_c   1.000
_cell.angle_alpha   90.00
_cell.angle_beta   90.00
_cell.angle_gamma   90.00
#
_symmetry.space_group_name_H-M   'P 1'
#
loop_
_entity.id
_entity.type
_entity.pdbx_description
1 polymer ?
#
loop_
_entity_poly.entity_id
_entity_poly.type
_entity_poly.pdbx_seq_one_letter_code
_entity_poly.pdbx_strand_id
1 'polypeptide(L)'
;MSSRPINYDFMKDQLLIDHYYDGKYLVKIALPHTSYIKDENKNSRFQYDIYSTLKDRRGNIWFGTCTAGVCKYDGKEYTWIKNNELGVPVRSIFEDKMEQFG
;
A
#
# COMPACT_ATOMS: atom_id res chain seq x y z
N MET A 1 -12.01 12.96 22.15
CA MET A 1 -11.31 11.69 22.47
C MET A 1 -10.15 11.54 21.50
N SER A 2 -8.97 11.20 22.01
CA SER A 2 -7.65 11.61 21.50
C SER A 2 -7.30 11.11 20.09
N SER A 3 -6.94 12.04 19.21
CA SER A 3 -6.10 11.76 18.05
C SER A 3 -4.74 11.31 18.56
N ARG A 4 -4.29 10.10 18.19
CA ARG A 4 -2.89 9.70 18.44
C ARG A 4 -1.98 10.71 17.71
N PRO A 5 -0.97 11.28 18.37
CA PRO A 5 -0.03 12.17 17.70
C PRO A 5 0.69 11.37 16.61
N ILE A 6 0.58 11.85 15.37
CA ILE A 6 1.30 11.29 14.23
C ILE A 6 2.79 11.60 14.49
N ASN A 7 3.61 10.56 14.60
CA ASN A 7 5.05 10.73 14.80
C ASN A 7 5.70 11.11 13.46
N TYR A 8 6.00 12.40 13.30
CA TYR A 8 6.56 12.97 12.07
C TYR A 8 8.02 12.56 11.81
N ASP A 9 8.77 12.08 12.82
CA ASP A 9 10.16 11.64 12.63
C ASP A 9 10.26 10.32 11.85
N PHE A 10 9.23 9.46 11.91
CA PHE A 10 9.13 8.25 11.07
C PHE A 10 8.87 8.57 9.59
N MET A 11 8.36 9.76 9.28
CA MET A 11 7.93 10.15 7.93
C MET A 11 9.05 10.75 7.06
N LYS A 12 10.23 11.04 7.63
CA LYS A 12 11.35 11.65 6.88
C LYS A 12 11.92 10.71 5.81
N ASP A 13 11.80 9.40 6.02
CA ASP A 13 12.22 8.35 5.09
C ASP A 13 11.04 7.72 4.34
N GLN A 14 9.89 8.39 4.24
CA GLN A 14 8.66 7.87 3.60
C GLN A 14 8.07 8.91 2.65
N LEU A 15 8.37 8.77 1.35
CA LEU A 15 8.07 9.79 0.33
C LEU A 15 6.77 9.57 -0.45
N LEU A 16 6.03 8.47 -0.22
CA LEU A 16 4.70 8.31 -0.80
C LEU A 16 3.63 8.48 0.28
N ILE A 17 2.99 9.63 0.21
CA ILE A 17 1.80 9.95 0.98
C ILE A 17 0.62 9.70 0.06
N ASP A 18 -0.25 8.77 0.43
CA ASP A 18 -1.54 8.62 -0.22
C ASP A 18 -2.67 8.72 0.81
N HIS A 19 -3.87 9.01 0.31
CA HIS A 19 -5.08 9.13 1.10
C HIS A 19 -6.03 8.02 0.68
N TYR A 20 -6.38 7.13 1.61
CA TYR A 20 -7.48 6.18 1.39
C TYR A 20 -8.66 6.52 2.28
N TYR A 21 -9.87 6.27 1.81
CA TYR A 21 -11.08 6.47 2.59
C TYR A 21 -11.41 5.20 3.37
N ASP A 22 -11.52 5.29 4.70
CA ASP A 22 -11.78 4.12 5.57
C ASP A 22 -13.28 3.84 5.81
N GLY A 23 -14.16 4.54 5.07
CA GLY A 23 -15.61 4.52 5.29
C GLY A 23 -16.11 5.62 6.24
N LYS A 24 -15.20 6.38 6.87
CA LYS A 24 -15.54 7.48 7.78
C LYS A 24 -14.66 8.71 7.58
N TYR A 25 -13.37 8.52 7.32
CA TYR A 25 -12.35 9.55 7.20
C TYR A 25 -11.42 9.28 6.01
N LEU A 26 -10.84 10.37 5.48
CA LEU A 26 -9.65 10.27 4.65
C LEU A 26 -8.45 10.01 5.56
N VAL A 27 -7.81 8.87 5.37
CA VAL A 27 -6.67 8.42 6.16
C VAL A 27 -5.41 8.57 5.31
N LYS A 28 -4.45 9.32 5.85
CA LYS A 28 -3.12 9.48 5.26
C LYS A 28 -2.27 8.25 5.60
N ILE A 29 -1.76 7.56 4.60
CA ILE A 29 -0.80 6.46 4.78
C ILE A 29 0.50 6.82 4.09
N ALA A 30 1.59 6.52 4.77
CA ALA A 30 2.93 6.69 4.25
C ALA A 30 3.53 5.31 3.99
N LEU A 31 3.81 5.00 2.73
CA LEU A 31 4.52 3.77 2.39
C LEU A 31 6.00 3.94 2.76
N PRO A 32 6.64 2.92 3.35
CA PRO A 32 8.07 2.96 3.60
C PRO A 32 8.79 3.11 2.27
N HIS A 33 9.80 3.98 2.23
CA HIS A 33 10.69 4.05 1.07
C HIS A 33 11.43 2.72 1.01
N THR A 34 11.00 1.83 0.13
CA THR A 34 11.79 0.65 -0.20
C THR A 34 13.03 1.15 -0.90
N SER A 35 14.18 0.87 -0.31
CA SER A 35 15.52 1.19 -0.82
C SER A 35 15.91 0.36 -2.05
N TYR A 36 15.00 0.27 -3.02
CA TYR A 36 15.14 -0.30 -4.35
C TYR A 36 14.45 0.72 -5.27
N ILE A 37 15.08 1.49 -6.16
CA ILE A 37 16.20 1.23 -7.05
C ILE A 37 16.88 2.58 -7.34
N LYS A 38 18.21 2.67 -7.24
CA LYS A 38 19.00 3.64 -8.03
C LYS A 38 18.98 3.12 -9.47
N ASP A 39 17.92 3.41 -10.21
CA ASP A 39 17.93 3.18 -11.66
C ASP A 39 18.37 4.49 -12.31
N GLU A 40 19.59 4.48 -12.82
CA GLU A 40 20.24 5.60 -13.50
C GLU A 40 19.53 6.02 -14.79
N ASN A 41 18.58 5.21 -15.27
CA ASN A 41 17.72 5.50 -16.41
C ASN A 41 16.28 5.85 -15.97
N LYS A 42 16.07 7.13 -15.70
CA LYS A 42 14.79 7.88 -15.63
C LYS A 42 13.52 7.07 -15.98
N ASN A 43 12.91 6.41 -15.00
CA ASN A 43 11.45 6.13 -14.91
C ASN A 43 10.97 5.76 -13.48
N SER A 44 11.82 5.94 -12.47
CA SER A 44 11.71 5.38 -11.12
C SER A 44 10.66 6.00 -10.18
N ARG A 45 10.13 7.21 -10.46
CA ARG A 45 9.22 7.89 -9.51
C ARG A 45 7.83 7.29 -9.41
N PHE A 46 7.32 6.71 -10.49
CA PHE A 46 5.94 6.23 -10.54
C PHE A 46 5.81 4.79 -10.03
N GLN A 47 6.92 4.08 -9.78
CA GLN A 47 6.93 2.65 -9.45
C GLN A 47 5.99 2.31 -8.27
N TYR A 48 5.94 3.21 -7.30
CA TYR A 48 5.22 3.04 -6.05
C TYR A 48 3.87 3.77 -6.02
N ASP A 49 3.48 4.46 -7.11
CA ASP A 49 2.18 5.13 -7.19
C ASP A 49 1.06 4.13 -6.89
N ILE A 50 0.22 4.49 -5.94
CA ILE A 50 -0.91 3.66 -5.51
C ILE A 50 -2.06 3.87 -6.50
N TYR A 51 -2.51 2.77 -7.09
CA TYR A 51 -3.59 2.73 -8.07
C TYR A 51 -4.86 2.10 -7.48
N SER A 52 -4.72 1.32 -6.42
CA SER A 52 -5.86 0.71 -5.73
C SER A 52 -5.55 0.48 -4.26
N THR A 53 -6.59 0.58 -3.42
CA THR A 53 -6.50 0.27 -1.99
C THR A 53 -7.69 -0.59 -1.57
N LEU A 54 -7.44 -1.61 -0.75
CA LEU A 54 -8.47 -2.46 -0.13
C LEU A 54 -8.15 -2.66 1.35
N LYS A 55 -9.13 -2.44 2.22
CA LYS A 55 -9.08 -2.94 3.60
C LYS A 55 -9.80 -4.28 3.65
N ASP A 56 -9.09 -5.35 4.01
CA ASP A 56 -9.70 -6.67 4.13
C ASP A 56 -10.48 -6.84 5.45
N ARG A 57 -11.26 -7.92 5.55
CA ARG A 57 -12.04 -8.25 6.76
C ARG A 57 -11.20 -8.47 8.01
N ARG A 58 -9.91 -8.76 7.87
CA ARG A 58 -8.97 -8.96 8.99
C ARG A 58 -8.33 -7.63 9.43
N GLY A 59 -8.62 -6.54 8.74
CA GLY A 59 -8.10 -5.21 9.03
C GLY A 59 -6.75 -4.90 8.38
N ASN A 60 -6.22 -5.78 7.52
CA ASN A 60 -5.04 -5.44 6.74
C ASN A 60 -5.41 -4.47 5.63
N ILE A 61 -4.45 -3.65 5.22
CA ILE A 61 -4.59 -2.71 4.12
C ILE A 61 -3.69 -3.16 2.98
N TRP A 62 -4.27 -3.28 1.80
CA TRP A 62 -3.62 -3.72 0.58
C TRP A 62 -3.52 -2.55 -0.39
N PHE A 63 -2.35 -2.34 -0.95
CA PHE A 63 -2.04 -1.30 -1.93
C PHE A 63 -1.60 -1.93 -3.23
N GLY A 64 -2.32 -1.68 -4.31
CA GLY A 64 -1.87 -1.99 -5.67
C GLY A 64 -1.05 -0.84 -6.22
N THR A 65 0.14 -1.13 -6.74
CA THR A 65 1.08 -0.10 -7.22
C THR A 65 1.30 -0.16 -8.72
N CYS A 66 1.92 0.88 -9.28
CA CYS A 66 2.21 0.98 -10.71
C CYS A 66 3.16 -0.11 -11.23
N THR A 67 4.31 -0.35 -10.58
CA THR A 67 5.26 -1.42 -11.01
C THR A 67 5.92 -2.17 -9.86
N ALA A 68 5.69 -1.76 -8.60
CA ALA A 68 6.23 -2.45 -7.42
C ALA A 68 5.40 -3.68 -7.00
N GLY A 69 4.25 -3.93 -7.62
CA GLY A 69 3.35 -5.04 -7.28
C GLY A 69 2.34 -4.65 -6.21
N VAL A 70 2.14 -5.50 -5.21
CA VAL A 70 1.19 -5.28 -4.11
C VAL A 70 1.95 -5.09 -2.79
N CYS A 71 1.54 -4.11 -1.98
CA CYS A 71 2.01 -3.95 -0.62
C CYS A 71 0.88 -4.21 0.37
N LYS A 72 1.13 -5.01 1.40
CA LYS A 72 0.20 -5.27 2.50
C LYS A 72 0.73 -4.63 3.78
N TYR A 73 -0.13 -3.90 4.48
CA TYR A 73 0.13 -3.39 5.82
C TYR A 73 -0.82 -4.06 6.83
N ASP A 74 -0.27 -4.73 7.84
CA ASP A 74 -1.05 -5.45 8.86
C ASP A 74 -1.32 -4.64 10.15
N GLY A 75 -0.98 -3.35 10.14
CA GLY A 75 -1.02 -2.49 11.32
C GLY A 75 0.30 -2.42 12.09
N LYS A 76 1.30 -3.23 11.72
CA LYS A 76 2.65 -3.23 12.31
C LYS A 76 3.74 -3.16 11.24
N GLU A 77 3.65 -4.00 10.22
CA GLU A 77 4.68 -4.21 9.22
C GLU A 77 4.14 -4.13 7.79
N TYR A 78 5.03 -3.79 6.85
CA TYR A 78 4.75 -3.77 5.41
C TYR A 78 5.34 -5.01 4.75
N THR A 79 4.55 -5.71 3.93
CA THR A 79 4.98 -6.87 3.14
C THR A 79 4.78 -6.60 1.66
N TRP A 80 5.85 -6.68 0.87
CA TRP A 80 5.80 -6.54 -0.58
C TRP A 80 5.61 -7.89 -1.26
N ILE A 81 4.68 -7.94 -2.20
CA ILE A 81 4.34 -9.10 -2.99
C ILE A 81 4.55 -8.73 -4.46
N LYS A 82 5.54 -9.40 -5.07
CA LYS A 82 5.84 -9.32 -6.48
C LYS A 82 6.09 -10.73 -6.99
N ASN A 83 5.42 -11.10 -8.06
CA ASN A 83 5.70 -12.32 -8.80
C ASN A 83 5.52 -12.03 -10.30
N ASN A 84 5.97 -12.94 -11.16
CA ASN A 84 5.88 -12.76 -12.62
C ASN A 84 4.44 -12.86 -13.15
N GLU A 85 3.51 -13.35 -12.32
CA GLU A 85 2.09 -13.50 -12.66
C GLU A 85 1.27 -12.24 -12.31
N LEU A 86 1.78 -11.39 -11.42
CA LEU A 86 1.21 -10.09 -11.08
C LEU A 86 1.44 -9.15 -12.25
N GLY A 87 0.43 -9.04 -13.10
CA GLY A 87 0.34 -7.97 -14.10
C GLY A 87 0.41 -6.61 -13.41
N VAL A 88 1.38 -5.80 -13.81
CA VAL A 88 1.50 -4.41 -13.38
C VAL A 88 0.99 -3.47 -14.48
N PRO A 89 0.29 -2.37 -14.15
CA PRO A 89 -0.03 -1.87 -12.81
C PRO A 89 -1.19 -2.62 -12.14
N VAL A 90 -1.16 -2.70 -10.81
CA VAL A 90 -2.23 -3.32 -10.02
C VAL A 90 -3.36 -2.32 -9.81
N ARG A 91 -4.31 -2.32 -10.74
CA ARG A 91 -5.44 -1.36 -10.78
C ARG A 91 -6.62 -1.69 -9.88
N SER A 92 -6.70 -2.92 -9.39
CA SER A 92 -7.82 -3.35 -8.55
C SER A 92 -7.41 -4.51 -7.66
N ILE A 93 -7.88 -4.49 -6.42
CA ILE A 93 -7.78 -5.57 -5.46
C ILE A 93 -9.19 -5.76 -4.88
N PHE A 94 -9.68 -6.99 -4.84
CA PHE A 94 -10.96 -7.31 -4.23
C PHE A 94 -10.85 -8.58 -3.38
N GLU A 95 -11.57 -8.61 -2.27
CA GLU A 95 -11.72 -9.78 -1.41
C GLU A 95 -13.06 -10.44 -1.71
N ASP A 96 -13.04 -11.70 -2.14
CA ASP A 96 -14.26 -12.48 -2.39
C ASP A 96 -14.99 -12.83 -1.07
N LYS A 97 -16.27 -13.17 -1.15
CA LYS A 97 -16.99 -13.81 -0.04
C LYS A 97 -16.47 -15.23 0.09
N MET A 98 -15.89 -15.58 1.25
CA MET A 98 -15.53 -16.97 1.55
C MET A 98 -16.69 -17.90 1.18
N GLU A 99 -16.50 -18.75 0.18
CA GLU A 99 -17.33 -19.94 0.04
C GLU A 99 -17.07 -20.81 1.27
N GLN A 100 -18.11 -21.03 2.07
CA GLN A 100 -18.12 -22.13 3.01
C GLN A 100 -18.17 -23.41 2.17
N PHE A 101 -17.02 -23.99 1.86
CA PHE A 101 -16.98 -25.40 1.48
C PHE A 101 -17.36 -26.21 2.73
N GLY A 102 -18.66 -26.53 2.82
CA GLY A 102 -19.21 -27.54 3.72
C GLY A 102 -19.08 -28.94 3.14
#